data_AF-A0AAD3H7G3-F1
#
_entry.id   AF-A0AAD3H7G3-F1
#
_cell.length_a   1.000
_cell.length_b   1.000
_cell.length_c   1.000
_cell.angle_alpha   90.00
_cell.angle_beta   90.00
_cell.angle_gamma   90.00
#
_symmetry.space_group_name_H-M   'P 1'
#
loop_
_entity.id
_entity.type
_entity.pdbx_description
1 polymer ?
#
loop_
_entity_poly.entity_id
_entity_poly.type
_entity_poly.pdbx_seq_one_letter_code
_entity_poly.pdbx_strand_id
1 'polypeptide(L)'
;MRSSIVRSALRFHRCQKYVSKVIATQNNSYVTLLSTSSNTIPQYQTPFHIQINNFSTKPEEQQEQQEAVTVTIETPTSTKAPSVLTTLDENFTPGQAWSVLQKHLAGHQKVRLSDFIELCNSSRPQSPKDAQVIKTALLDLKRCNDFKLTVEAAQIAIEGMTRSLTSEAGIDETYDKFLVNAGLYTAGVFNMQAQSGLYIAAQTDVVNESILKVLAKGVEGYVAPEGDESDLNAKAAVAAKGIVDLLVRRVSFPTQSMKKRAKRAYLKERKCSEGPTQETIELAVKICLKHSDEAEGLKLAKSIIKKFENLPFVSSVDASTQAMVDATEESLASSNQDETDEDASEEEVEEK
;
A
#
# COMPACT_ATOMS: atom_id res chain seq x y z
N MET A 1 -35.95 -24.78 -8.49
CA MET A 1 -34.61 -24.45 -7.92
C MET A 1 -33.50 -24.20 -8.95
N ARG A 2 -33.51 -24.77 -10.17
CA ARG A 2 -32.44 -24.52 -11.18
C ARG A 2 -32.41 -23.10 -11.78
N SER A 3 -33.46 -22.29 -11.60
CA SER A 3 -33.56 -20.95 -12.19
C SER A 3 -32.81 -19.84 -11.43
N SER A 4 -32.55 -19.96 -10.12
CA SER A 4 -31.88 -18.88 -9.36
C SER A 4 -30.37 -18.90 -9.57
N ILE A 5 -29.77 -20.10 -9.70
CA ILE A 5 -28.34 -20.31 -9.90
C ILE A 5 -27.87 -19.67 -11.23
N VAL A 6 -28.64 -19.86 -12.31
CA VAL A 6 -28.31 -19.30 -13.63
C VAL A 6 -28.40 -17.77 -13.64
N ARG A 7 -29.35 -17.17 -12.90
CA ARG A 7 -29.50 -15.71 -12.81
C ARG A 7 -28.38 -15.06 -11.98
N SER A 8 -27.89 -15.73 -10.93
CA SER A 8 -26.73 -15.26 -10.16
C SER A 8 -25.43 -15.34 -10.97
N ALA A 9 -25.21 -16.42 -11.72
CA ALA A 9 -24.06 -16.56 -12.61
C ALA A 9 -24.04 -15.47 -13.73
N LEU A 10 -25.21 -15.13 -14.30
CA LEU A 10 -25.32 -14.08 -15.31
C LEU A 10 -25.10 -12.65 -14.75
N ARG A 11 -25.51 -12.38 -13.50
CA ARG A 11 -25.18 -11.10 -12.84
C ARG A 11 -23.68 -11.01 -12.51
N PHE A 12 -23.08 -12.12 -12.10
CA PHE A 12 -21.65 -12.23 -11.84
C PHE A 12 -20.80 -11.93 -13.09
N HIS A 13 -21.21 -12.47 -14.24
CA HIS A 13 -20.47 -12.27 -15.49
C HIS A 13 -20.65 -10.85 -16.08
N ARG A 14 -21.82 -10.22 -15.88
CA ARG A 14 -22.04 -8.81 -16.27
C ARG A 14 -21.28 -7.81 -15.39
N CYS A 15 -21.15 -8.07 -14.08
CA CYS A 15 -20.31 -7.25 -13.21
C CYS A 15 -18.82 -7.33 -13.57
N GLN A 16 -18.31 -8.52 -13.93
CA GLN A 16 -16.92 -8.67 -14.40
C GLN A 16 -16.63 -7.85 -15.66
N LYS A 17 -17.51 -7.89 -16.68
CA LYS A 17 -17.30 -7.10 -17.90
C LYS A 17 -17.32 -5.58 -17.66
N TYR A 18 -18.13 -5.09 -16.71
CA TYR A 18 -18.23 -3.66 -16.45
C TYR A 18 -17.04 -3.11 -15.65
N VAL A 19 -16.56 -3.86 -14.65
CA VAL A 19 -15.40 -3.47 -13.82
C VAL A 19 -14.10 -3.52 -14.63
N SER A 20 -13.87 -4.58 -15.42
CA SER A 20 -12.68 -4.68 -16.27
C SER A 20 -12.64 -3.60 -17.35
N LYS A 21 -13.81 -3.19 -17.90
CA LYS A 21 -13.87 -2.15 -18.93
C LYS A 21 -13.59 -0.75 -18.38
N VAL A 22 -14.06 -0.44 -17.17
CA VAL A 22 -13.78 0.84 -16.49
C VAL A 22 -12.30 0.95 -16.10
N ILE A 23 -11.68 -0.13 -15.63
CA ILE A 23 -10.26 -0.17 -15.27
C ILE A 23 -9.37 -0.09 -16.51
N ALA A 24 -9.69 -0.80 -17.59
CA ALA A 24 -8.95 -0.73 -18.85
C ALA A 24 -8.97 0.69 -19.46
N THR A 25 -10.10 1.40 -19.38
CA THR A 25 -10.17 2.80 -19.83
C THR A 25 -9.38 3.76 -18.96
N GLN A 26 -9.13 3.46 -17.67
CA GLN A 26 -8.31 4.31 -16.81
C GLN A 26 -6.81 4.06 -16.96
N ASN A 27 -6.39 2.84 -17.33
CA ASN A 27 -4.98 2.55 -17.59
C ASN A 27 -4.54 2.99 -18.99
N ASN A 28 -5.43 2.97 -19.99
CA ASN A 28 -5.09 3.37 -21.36
C ASN A 28 -5.09 4.90 -21.60
N SER A 29 -5.67 5.69 -20.69
CA SER A 29 -5.72 7.15 -20.79
C SER A 29 -4.47 7.87 -20.25
N TYR A 30 -3.47 7.15 -19.72
CA TYR A 30 -2.21 7.74 -19.24
C TYR A 30 -1.03 7.63 -20.21
N VAL A 31 -1.22 7.01 -21.39
CA VAL A 31 -0.15 6.82 -22.39
C VAL A 31 -0.23 7.83 -23.55
N THR A 32 -1.25 8.69 -23.64
CA THR A 32 -1.47 9.51 -24.86
C THR A 32 -1.77 10.99 -24.62
N LEU A 33 -1.20 11.61 -23.57
CA LEU A 33 -1.27 13.08 -23.41
C LEU A 33 0.06 13.65 -22.90
N LEU A 34 1.09 13.55 -23.75
CA LEU A 34 2.21 14.50 -23.80
C LEU A 34 2.20 15.13 -25.19
N SER A 35 1.31 16.09 -25.39
CA SER A 35 1.44 17.08 -26.45
C SER A 35 1.04 18.45 -25.91
N THR A 36 1.87 19.40 -26.28
CA THR A 36 1.99 20.78 -25.81
C THR A 36 0.72 21.60 -26.00
N SER A 37 0.26 22.27 -24.94
CA SER A 37 -0.43 23.55 -25.08
C SER A 37 -0.26 24.39 -23.82
N SER A 38 0.38 25.53 -24.01
CA SER A 38 0.41 26.67 -23.10
C SER A 38 -1.01 27.20 -22.94
N ASN A 39 -1.55 27.15 -21.71
CA ASN A 39 -2.78 27.87 -21.38
C ASN A 39 -2.60 28.65 -20.08
N THR A 40 -2.75 29.95 -20.24
CA THR A 40 -2.82 31.02 -19.24
C THR A 40 -3.94 30.72 -18.24
N ILE A 41 -3.58 30.63 -16.95
CA ILE A 41 -4.52 30.44 -15.85
C ILE A 41 -5.11 31.81 -15.47
N PRO A 42 -6.44 32.00 -15.44
CA PRO A 42 -7.04 33.18 -14.84
C PRO A 42 -6.94 33.08 -13.31
N GLN A 43 -6.24 34.04 -12.70
CA GLN A 43 -6.21 34.22 -11.25
C GLN A 43 -7.59 34.64 -10.73
N TYR A 44 -8.31 33.72 -10.08
CA TYR A 44 -9.42 34.07 -9.21
C TYR A 44 -8.93 34.13 -7.77
N GLN A 45 -8.60 35.34 -7.32
CA GLN A 45 -8.45 35.63 -5.90
C GLN A 45 -9.83 35.69 -5.27
N THR A 46 -10.14 34.76 -4.36
CA THR A 46 -11.24 34.94 -3.40
C THR A 46 -10.64 35.03 -2.01
N PRO A 47 -10.91 36.09 -1.24
CA PRO A 47 -10.42 36.21 0.12
C PRO A 47 -11.30 35.38 1.05
N PHE A 48 -10.82 34.22 1.49
CA PHE A 48 -11.40 33.51 2.64
C PHE A 48 -10.81 34.12 3.92
N HIS A 49 -11.62 34.92 4.59
CA HIS A 49 -11.33 35.45 5.91
C HIS A 49 -11.63 34.35 6.95
N ILE A 50 -10.61 33.60 7.36
CA ILE A 50 -10.72 32.64 8.46
C ILE A 50 -10.57 33.43 9.77
N GLN A 51 -11.68 33.61 10.49
CA GLN A 51 -11.65 34.11 11.86
C GLN A 51 -11.13 33.00 12.78
N ILE A 52 -9.89 33.13 13.22
CA ILE A 52 -9.27 32.27 14.23
C ILE A 52 -9.73 32.78 15.59
N ASN A 53 -10.72 32.12 16.20
CA ASN A 53 -11.10 32.36 17.58
C ASN A 53 -10.01 31.78 18.50
N ASN A 54 -9.15 32.67 19.01
CA ASN A 54 -8.20 32.36 20.07
C ASN A 54 -8.96 32.12 21.39
N PHE A 55 -9.26 30.86 21.69
CA PHE A 55 -9.63 30.43 23.03
C PHE A 55 -8.36 30.37 23.88
N SER A 56 -8.12 31.43 24.64
CA SER A 56 -7.13 31.46 25.73
C SER A 56 -7.73 30.74 26.95
N THR A 57 -7.34 29.49 27.16
CA THR A 57 -7.60 28.77 28.41
C THR A 57 -6.41 28.95 29.35
N LYS A 58 -6.63 29.66 30.46
CA LYS A 58 -5.72 29.71 31.61
C LYS A 58 -5.52 28.29 32.18
N PRO A 59 -4.31 27.91 32.60
CA PRO A 59 -4.11 26.71 33.38
C PRO A 59 -4.48 27.00 34.84
N GLU A 60 -5.51 26.33 35.34
CA GLU A 60 -5.86 26.29 36.75
C GLU A 60 -5.28 24.99 37.32
N GLU A 61 -4.21 25.11 38.11
CA GLU A 61 -3.63 24.01 38.87
C GLU A 61 -4.60 23.63 40.00
N GLN A 62 -5.20 22.44 39.89
CA GLN A 62 -5.85 21.78 41.01
C GLN A 62 -5.19 20.40 41.19
N GLN A 63 -4.47 20.28 42.30
CA GLN A 63 -4.00 19.01 42.85
C GLN A 63 -5.20 18.31 43.48
N GLU A 64 -5.67 17.21 42.86
CA GLU A 64 -6.63 16.31 43.47
C GLU A 64 -6.05 14.90 43.57
N GLN A 65 -5.94 14.42 44.82
CA GLN A 65 -5.67 13.05 45.18
C GLN A 65 -6.88 12.20 44.77
N GLN A 66 -6.71 11.31 43.78
CA GLN A 66 -7.76 10.36 43.40
C GLN A 66 -7.40 8.96 43.91
N GLU A 67 -8.15 8.52 44.91
CA GLU A 67 -8.27 7.12 45.29
C GLU A 67 -8.91 6.34 44.14
N ALA A 68 -8.30 5.22 43.76
CA ALA A 68 -8.75 4.36 42.67
C ALA A 68 -10.04 3.61 43.06
N VAL A 69 -11.19 4.21 42.77
CA VAL A 69 -12.49 3.51 42.78
C VAL A 69 -12.61 2.71 41.48
N THR A 70 -12.35 1.42 41.56
CA THR A 70 -12.55 0.46 40.47
C THR A 70 -14.05 0.27 40.23
N VAL A 71 -14.63 1.12 39.37
CA VAL A 71 -16.02 0.95 38.91
C VAL A 71 -16.06 -0.18 37.89
N THR A 72 -16.45 -1.38 38.34
CA THR A 72 -16.74 -2.52 37.46
C THR A 72 -18.03 -2.24 36.71
N ILE A 73 -17.92 -1.67 35.52
CA ILE A 73 -19.05 -1.45 34.60
C ILE A 73 -19.39 -2.81 33.98
N GLU A 74 -20.42 -3.48 34.51
CA GLU A 74 -21.02 -4.66 33.87
C GLU A 74 -21.73 -4.24 32.59
N THR A 75 -21.00 -4.24 31.46
CA THR A 75 -21.63 -4.06 30.14
C THR A 75 -22.57 -5.24 29.86
N PRO A 76 -23.84 -5.00 29.48
CA PRO A 76 -24.80 -6.06 29.22
C PRO A 76 -24.32 -6.94 28.07
N THR A 77 -24.05 -8.20 28.38
CA THR A 77 -23.61 -9.24 27.43
C THR A 77 -24.79 -9.66 26.55
N SER A 78 -25.08 -8.85 25.54
CA SER A 78 -25.87 -9.32 24.39
C SER A 78 -25.20 -10.57 23.84
N THR A 79 -25.90 -11.71 23.94
CA THR A 79 -25.46 -13.03 23.45
C THR A 79 -25.39 -13.00 21.93
N LYS A 80 -24.32 -12.40 21.41
CA LYS A 80 -23.97 -12.48 19.98
C LYS A 80 -23.79 -13.96 19.67
N ALA A 81 -24.41 -14.43 18.59
CA ALA A 81 -24.18 -15.80 18.11
C ALA A 81 -22.66 -16.05 17.97
N PRO A 82 -22.15 -17.25 18.24
CA PRO A 82 -20.71 -17.53 18.19
C PRO A 82 -20.11 -17.30 16.80
N SER A 83 -18.78 -17.15 16.72
CA SER A 83 -18.02 -17.15 15.46
C SER A 83 -18.27 -18.48 14.74
N VAL A 84 -18.34 -18.45 13.41
CA VAL A 84 -18.48 -19.70 12.62
C VAL A 84 -17.23 -20.57 12.75
N LEU A 85 -16.09 -19.96 13.08
CA LEU A 85 -14.82 -20.65 13.21
C LEU A 85 -14.67 -21.39 14.54
N THR A 86 -15.57 -21.22 15.51
CA THR A 86 -15.55 -22.00 16.76
C THR A 86 -15.82 -23.49 16.55
N THR A 87 -16.21 -23.91 15.34
CA THR A 87 -16.33 -25.32 14.97
C THR A 87 -15.01 -25.97 14.60
N LEU A 88 -13.95 -25.18 14.42
CA LEU A 88 -12.61 -25.65 14.09
C LEU A 88 -11.76 -25.78 15.36
N ASP A 89 -10.71 -26.59 15.29
CA ASP A 89 -9.73 -26.74 16.36
C ASP A 89 -8.93 -25.45 16.57
N GLU A 90 -8.42 -25.20 17.78
CA GLU A 90 -7.70 -23.97 18.14
C GLU A 90 -6.51 -23.63 17.20
N ASN A 91 -5.91 -24.65 16.57
CA ASN A 91 -4.77 -24.53 15.66
C ASN A 91 -5.14 -24.73 14.19
N PHE A 92 -6.31 -24.22 13.76
CA PHE A 92 -6.71 -24.30 12.36
C PHE A 92 -5.80 -23.46 11.45
N THR A 93 -5.69 -23.85 10.18
CA THR A 93 -4.98 -23.08 9.15
C THR A 93 -5.90 -22.09 8.44
N PRO A 94 -5.38 -21.01 7.81
CA PRO A 94 -6.20 -20.06 7.06
C PRO A 94 -7.01 -20.74 5.96
N GLY A 95 -6.46 -21.78 5.32
CA GLY A 95 -7.19 -22.56 4.31
C GLY A 95 -8.41 -23.30 4.87
N GLN A 96 -8.31 -23.87 6.08
CA GLN A 96 -9.45 -24.52 6.76
C GLN A 96 -10.50 -23.48 7.15
N ALA A 97 -10.08 -22.36 7.76
CA ALA A 97 -10.98 -21.25 8.09
C ALA A 97 -11.71 -20.73 6.85
N TRP A 98 -10.97 -20.49 5.77
CA TRP A 98 -11.54 -19.99 4.52
C TRP A 98 -12.56 -20.95 3.92
N SER A 99 -12.32 -22.26 3.95
CA SER A 99 -13.28 -23.28 3.49
C SER A 99 -14.60 -23.23 4.27
N VAL A 100 -14.54 -23.06 5.59
CA VAL A 100 -15.74 -22.90 6.43
C VAL A 100 -16.47 -21.59 6.10
N LEU A 101 -15.74 -20.48 5.98
CA LEU A 101 -16.32 -19.18 5.60
C LEU A 101 -16.94 -19.20 4.20
N GLN A 102 -16.35 -19.92 3.24
CA GLN A 102 -16.92 -20.09 1.90
C GLN A 102 -18.25 -20.84 1.92
N LYS A 103 -18.38 -21.88 2.75
CA LYS A 103 -19.66 -22.58 2.94
C LYS A 103 -20.72 -21.65 3.56
N HIS A 104 -20.32 -20.84 4.54
CA HIS A 104 -21.19 -19.83 5.16
C HIS A 104 -21.62 -18.74 4.14
N LEU A 105 -20.69 -18.27 3.29
CA LEU A 105 -20.96 -17.35 2.19
C LEU A 105 -21.91 -17.93 1.15
N ALA A 106 -21.78 -19.22 0.81
CA ALA A 106 -22.68 -19.92 -0.10
C ALA A 106 -24.13 -19.98 0.42
N GLY A 107 -24.30 -19.97 1.74
CA GLY A 107 -25.59 -19.79 2.41
C GLY A 107 -26.15 -18.36 2.38
N HIS A 108 -25.51 -17.43 1.65
CA HIS A 108 -25.81 -16.00 1.63
C HIS A 108 -25.68 -15.29 2.99
N GLN A 109 -24.95 -15.90 3.93
CA GLN A 109 -24.74 -15.31 5.24
C GLN A 109 -23.57 -14.33 5.22
N LYS A 110 -23.64 -13.30 6.07
CA LYS A 110 -22.58 -12.29 6.19
C LYS A 110 -21.44 -12.82 7.04
N VAL A 111 -20.23 -12.79 6.50
CA VAL A 111 -19.02 -13.13 7.25
C VAL A 111 -18.71 -11.96 8.17
N ARG A 112 -18.42 -12.28 9.43
CA ARG A 112 -18.10 -11.26 10.42
C ARG A 112 -16.67 -10.81 10.25
N LEU A 113 -16.42 -9.59 10.68
CA LEU A 113 -15.07 -9.04 10.73
C LEU A 113 -14.17 -9.85 11.68
N SER A 114 -14.72 -10.30 12.82
CA SER A 114 -14.02 -11.17 13.78
C SER A 114 -13.51 -12.44 13.13
N ASP A 115 -14.35 -13.12 12.34
CA ASP A 115 -14.00 -14.40 11.72
C ASP A 115 -12.91 -14.19 10.64
N PHE A 116 -12.92 -13.05 9.95
CA PHE A 116 -11.85 -12.68 9.02
C PHE A 116 -10.53 -12.37 9.74
N ILE A 117 -10.58 -11.69 10.90
CA ILE A 117 -9.42 -11.42 11.74
C ILE A 117 -8.82 -12.74 12.26
N GLU A 118 -9.65 -13.65 12.77
CA GLU A 118 -9.26 -15.00 13.21
C GLU A 118 -8.60 -15.80 12.07
N LEU A 119 -9.14 -15.72 10.84
CA LEU A 119 -8.51 -16.31 9.65
C LEU A 119 -7.12 -15.74 9.36
N CYS A 120 -6.94 -14.42 9.50
CA CYS A 120 -5.65 -13.79 9.24
C CYS A 120 -4.64 -14.12 10.35
N ASN A 121 -5.09 -14.18 11.60
CA ASN A 121 -4.25 -14.51 12.75
C ASN A 121 -3.73 -15.95 12.73
N SER A 122 -4.43 -16.89 12.07
CA SER A 122 -3.97 -18.27 11.93
C SER A 122 -2.89 -18.47 10.86
N SER A 123 -2.46 -17.40 10.18
CA SER A 123 -1.36 -17.42 9.21
C SER A 123 -0.06 -17.91 9.84
N ARG A 124 0.57 -18.91 9.23
CA ARG A 124 1.86 -19.45 9.71
C ARG A 124 3.03 -18.83 8.96
N PRO A 125 4.21 -18.72 9.58
CA PRO A 125 5.43 -18.28 8.91
C PRO A 125 5.81 -19.24 7.78
N GLN A 126 6.49 -18.71 6.74
CA GLN A 126 6.95 -19.48 5.56
C GLN A 126 5.87 -20.29 4.82
N SER A 127 4.60 -19.89 4.92
CA SER A 127 3.49 -20.52 4.19
C SER A 127 2.92 -19.59 3.12
N PRO A 128 3.49 -19.55 1.89
CA PRO A 128 2.99 -18.67 0.84
C PRO A 128 1.53 -18.96 0.45
N LYS A 129 1.06 -20.19 0.69
CA LYS A 129 -0.34 -20.58 0.51
C LYS A 129 -1.27 -19.80 1.45
N ASP A 130 -0.85 -19.55 2.69
CA ASP A 130 -1.64 -18.83 3.69
C ASP A 130 -1.82 -17.36 3.26
N ALA A 131 -0.75 -16.70 2.79
CA ALA A 131 -0.84 -15.36 2.22
C ALA A 131 -1.78 -15.29 0.99
N GLN A 132 -1.74 -16.31 0.13
CA GLN A 132 -2.65 -16.41 -1.02
C GLN A 132 -4.12 -16.60 -0.59
N VAL A 133 -4.37 -17.35 0.48
CA VAL A 133 -5.72 -17.50 1.06
C VAL A 133 -6.22 -16.17 1.60
N ILE A 134 -5.40 -15.41 2.35
CA ILE A 134 -5.78 -14.08 2.86
C ILE A 134 -6.12 -13.13 1.71
N LYS A 135 -5.27 -13.06 0.67
CA LYS A 135 -5.53 -12.27 -0.54
C LYS A 135 -6.86 -12.67 -1.19
N THR A 136 -7.10 -13.96 -1.36
CA THR A 136 -8.32 -14.48 -1.98
C THR A 136 -9.56 -14.13 -1.14
N ALA A 137 -9.45 -14.28 0.18
CA ALA A 137 -10.51 -13.93 1.12
C ALA A 137 -10.87 -12.44 1.04
N LEU A 138 -9.88 -11.53 1.01
CA LEU A 138 -10.12 -10.10 0.82
C LEU A 138 -10.91 -9.80 -0.45
N LEU A 139 -10.47 -10.36 -1.58
CA LEU A 139 -11.11 -10.14 -2.89
C LEU A 139 -12.54 -10.70 -2.93
N ASP A 140 -12.75 -11.91 -2.40
CA ASP A 140 -14.05 -12.58 -2.42
C ASP A 140 -15.04 -11.96 -1.44
N LEU A 141 -14.61 -11.61 -0.22
CA LEU A 141 -15.46 -10.95 0.77
C LEU A 141 -15.89 -9.56 0.28
N LYS A 142 -14.97 -8.81 -0.33
CA LYS A 142 -15.30 -7.50 -0.92
C LYS A 142 -16.30 -7.64 -2.06
N ARG A 143 -16.18 -8.67 -2.90
CA ARG A 143 -17.05 -8.93 -4.05
C ARG A 143 -18.44 -9.46 -3.65
N CYS A 144 -18.51 -10.37 -2.68
CA CYS A 144 -19.69 -11.19 -2.44
C CYS A 144 -20.44 -10.83 -1.14
N ASN A 145 -19.83 -10.10 -0.21
CA ASN A 145 -20.39 -9.92 1.14
C ASN A 145 -20.64 -8.47 1.56
N ASP A 146 -20.44 -7.49 0.65
CA ASP A 146 -20.37 -6.05 0.99
C ASP A 146 -19.39 -5.78 2.15
N PHE A 147 -18.31 -6.57 2.22
CA PHE A 147 -17.38 -6.55 3.33
C PHE A 147 -16.67 -5.19 3.41
N LYS A 148 -16.72 -4.58 4.60
CA LYS A 148 -16.05 -3.31 4.89
C LYS A 148 -14.89 -3.59 5.81
N LEU A 149 -13.70 -3.55 5.23
CA LEU A 149 -12.47 -3.71 5.97
C LEU A 149 -12.29 -2.53 6.94
N THR A 150 -12.00 -2.83 8.21
CA THR A 150 -11.60 -1.83 9.21
C THR A 150 -10.10 -1.61 9.16
N VAL A 151 -9.62 -0.59 9.86
CA VAL A 151 -8.18 -0.30 9.98
C VAL A 151 -7.44 -1.49 10.61
N GLU A 152 -7.94 -1.99 11.74
CA GLU A 152 -7.39 -3.16 12.46
C GLU A 152 -7.36 -4.42 11.57
N ALA A 153 -8.46 -4.74 10.89
CA ALA A 153 -8.49 -5.91 10.02
C ALA A 153 -7.56 -5.78 8.81
N ALA A 154 -7.34 -4.55 8.31
CA ALA A 154 -6.36 -4.31 7.25
C ALA A 154 -4.93 -4.52 7.75
N GLN A 155 -4.63 -4.06 8.96
CA GLN A 155 -3.33 -4.29 9.61
C GLN A 155 -3.06 -5.78 9.79
N ILE A 156 -3.98 -6.51 10.43
CA ILE A 156 -3.83 -7.94 10.68
C ILE A 156 -3.71 -8.73 9.37
N ALA A 157 -4.42 -8.33 8.31
CA ALA A 157 -4.29 -8.96 7.00
C ALA A 157 -2.93 -8.73 6.35
N ILE A 158 -2.40 -7.49 6.43
CA ILE A 158 -1.06 -7.15 5.91
C ILE A 158 0.00 -7.92 6.69
N GLU A 159 -0.04 -7.87 8.02
CA GLU A 159 0.90 -8.58 8.89
C GLU A 159 0.83 -10.10 8.69
N GLY A 160 -0.37 -10.66 8.54
CA GLY A 160 -0.56 -12.10 8.25
C GLY A 160 0.04 -12.51 6.90
N MET A 161 -0.15 -11.70 5.85
CA MET A 161 0.46 -11.96 4.53
C MET A 161 1.99 -11.84 4.59
N THR A 162 2.51 -10.77 5.19
CA THR A 162 3.96 -10.57 5.33
C THR A 162 4.58 -11.71 6.15
N ARG A 163 4.02 -12.03 7.32
CA ARG A 163 4.47 -13.13 8.18
C ARG A 163 4.53 -14.45 7.43
N SER A 164 3.51 -14.77 6.64
CA SER A 164 3.45 -15.99 5.85
C SER A 164 4.49 -16.08 4.74
N LEU A 165 5.07 -14.97 4.32
CA LEU A 165 6.07 -14.94 3.26
C LEU A 165 7.50 -14.77 3.81
N THR A 166 7.64 -14.29 5.05
CA THR A 166 8.93 -14.16 5.73
C THR A 166 9.32 -15.42 6.49
N SER A 167 10.62 -15.69 6.56
CA SER A 167 11.22 -16.70 7.44
C SER A 167 11.43 -16.12 8.84
N GLU A 168 11.31 -16.92 9.90
CA GLU A 168 11.73 -16.51 11.26
C GLU A 168 13.23 -16.77 11.50
N ALA A 169 13.82 -17.69 10.72
CA ALA A 169 15.23 -18.01 10.79
C ALA A 169 16.02 -17.07 9.85
N GLY A 170 16.51 -15.96 10.40
CA GLY A 170 17.37 -14.99 9.71
C GLY A 170 18.82 -15.45 9.56
N ILE A 171 19.04 -16.73 9.23
CA ILE A 171 20.39 -17.32 9.16
C ILE A 171 20.83 -17.56 7.71
N ASP A 172 19.91 -17.65 6.76
CA ASP A 172 20.23 -18.00 5.38
C ASP A 172 20.39 -16.75 4.48
N GLU A 173 21.36 -16.77 3.56
CA GLU A 173 21.55 -15.77 2.48
C GLU A 173 20.30 -15.55 1.62
N THR A 174 19.35 -16.48 1.68
CA THR A 174 18.05 -16.39 0.98
C THR A 174 17.04 -15.51 1.71
N TYR A 175 17.31 -15.12 2.95
CA TYR A 175 16.40 -14.35 3.81
C TYR A 175 15.98 -13.03 3.15
N ASP A 176 16.95 -12.29 2.60
CA ASP A 176 16.68 -10.99 1.99
C ASP A 176 15.83 -11.13 0.73
N LYS A 177 16.05 -12.19 -0.06
CA LYS A 177 15.19 -12.54 -1.19
C LYS A 177 13.76 -12.83 -0.74
N PHE A 178 13.55 -13.48 0.41
CA PHE A 178 12.21 -13.68 0.97
C PHE A 178 11.57 -12.36 1.41
N LEU A 179 12.34 -11.44 2.01
CA LEU A 179 11.85 -10.11 2.37
C LEU A 179 11.39 -9.31 1.14
N VAL A 180 12.20 -9.25 0.08
CA VAL A 180 11.82 -8.56 -1.16
C VAL A 180 10.55 -9.17 -1.74
N ASN A 181 10.45 -10.49 -1.83
CA ASN A 181 9.26 -11.16 -2.35
C ASN A 181 8.02 -10.95 -1.47
N ALA A 182 8.16 -10.98 -0.13
CA ALA A 182 7.09 -10.70 0.81
C ALA A 182 6.56 -9.27 0.65
N GLY A 183 7.48 -8.32 0.57
CA GLY A 183 7.18 -6.92 0.33
C GLY A 183 6.50 -6.68 -1.02
N LEU A 184 7.03 -7.25 -2.11
CA LEU A 184 6.47 -7.15 -3.45
C LEU A 184 5.06 -7.74 -3.54
N TYR A 185 4.85 -8.92 -2.93
CA TYR A 185 3.55 -9.56 -2.90
C TYR A 185 2.52 -8.68 -2.19
N THR A 186 2.85 -8.22 -0.99
CA THR A 186 1.96 -7.43 -0.15
C THR A 186 1.70 -6.05 -0.75
N ALA A 187 2.73 -5.42 -1.31
CA ALA A 187 2.62 -4.21 -2.13
C ALA A 187 1.68 -4.44 -3.33
N GLY A 188 1.80 -5.59 -4.00
CA GLY A 188 0.90 -5.98 -5.07
C GLY A 188 -0.56 -6.01 -4.63
N VAL A 189 -0.88 -6.65 -3.49
CA VAL A 189 -2.25 -6.72 -2.96
C VAL A 189 -2.76 -5.35 -2.49
N PHE A 190 -1.90 -4.53 -1.88
CA PHE A 190 -2.21 -3.13 -1.55
C PHE A 190 -2.51 -2.31 -2.82
N ASN A 191 -1.72 -2.52 -3.87
CA ASN A 191 -1.82 -1.84 -5.16
C ASN A 191 -3.04 -2.26 -6.01
N MET A 192 -3.74 -3.34 -5.64
CA MET A 192 -5.02 -3.73 -6.27
C MET A 192 -6.19 -2.76 -5.96
N GLN A 193 -5.90 -1.61 -5.34
CA GLN A 193 -6.82 -0.49 -5.09
C GLN A 193 -8.14 -0.93 -4.45
N ALA A 194 -9.25 -0.77 -5.18
CA ALA A 194 -10.61 -0.98 -4.68
C ALA A 194 -10.96 -2.47 -4.51
N GLN A 195 -10.21 -3.39 -5.12
CA GLN A 195 -10.56 -4.81 -5.10
C GLN A 195 -10.23 -5.48 -3.76
N SER A 196 -9.04 -5.21 -3.21
CA SER A 196 -8.65 -5.74 -1.89
C SER A 196 -9.23 -4.92 -0.74
N GLY A 197 -9.46 -3.62 -0.96
CA GLY A 197 -9.90 -2.70 0.09
C GLY A 197 -8.78 -2.29 1.05
N LEU A 198 -7.55 -2.77 0.89
CA LEU A 198 -6.42 -2.39 1.73
C LEU A 198 -6.07 -0.91 1.56
N TYR A 199 -6.03 -0.42 0.32
CA TYR A 199 -5.74 0.98 0.00
C TYR A 199 -6.63 1.99 0.77
N ILE A 200 -7.89 1.66 0.99
CA ILE A 200 -8.86 2.54 1.66
C ILE A 200 -8.88 2.39 3.19
N ALA A 201 -8.27 1.34 3.73
CA ALA A 201 -8.38 0.97 5.14
C ALA A 201 -7.06 0.93 5.90
N ALA A 202 -5.96 0.53 5.27
CA ALA A 202 -4.66 0.45 5.93
C ALA A 202 -4.12 1.85 6.26
N GLN A 203 -3.64 2.00 7.50
CA GLN A 203 -2.89 3.17 7.97
C GLN A 203 -1.54 3.28 7.27
N THR A 204 -1.04 4.50 7.15
CA THR A 204 0.26 4.73 6.53
C THR A 204 1.39 4.08 7.34
N ASP A 205 1.32 4.12 8.67
CA ASP A 205 2.35 3.52 9.53
C ASP A 205 2.48 2.01 9.32
N VAL A 206 1.35 1.32 9.17
CA VAL A 206 1.33 -0.13 8.85
C VAL A 206 1.94 -0.41 7.47
N VAL A 207 1.69 0.46 6.49
CA VAL A 207 2.30 0.34 5.15
C VAL A 207 3.82 0.56 5.23
N ASN A 208 4.26 1.53 6.03
CA ASN A 208 5.69 1.76 6.28
C ASN A 208 6.33 0.53 6.93
N GLU A 209 5.79 0.08 8.07
CA GLU A 209 6.36 -1.02 8.86
C GLU A 209 6.34 -2.37 8.13
N SER A 210 5.19 -2.77 7.61
CA SER A 210 4.98 -4.14 7.13
C SER A 210 5.24 -4.33 5.63
N ILE A 211 5.38 -3.25 4.86
CA ILE A 211 5.62 -3.31 3.41
C ILE A 211 6.92 -2.60 3.04
N LEU A 212 7.04 -1.29 3.30
CA LEU A 212 8.20 -0.51 2.83
C LEU A 212 9.48 -0.85 3.59
N LYS A 213 9.46 -0.98 4.92
CA LYS A 213 10.63 -1.40 5.70
C LYS A 213 11.06 -2.82 5.37
N VAL A 214 10.11 -3.72 5.13
CA VAL A 214 10.38 -5.09 4.69
C VAL A 214 11.06 -5.10 3.31
N LEU A 215 10.55 -4.30 2.36
CA LEU A 215 11.19 -4.11 1.06
C LEU A 215 12.60 -3.50 1.18
N ALA A 216 12.75 -2.42 1.95
CA ALA A 216 14.02 -1.73 2.12
C ALA A 216 15.09 -2.67 2.69
N LYS A 217 14.77 -3.39 3.79
CA LYS A 217 15.67 -4.39 4.38
C LYS A 217 16.06 -5.48 3.38
N GLY A 218 15.07 -6.01 2.65
CA GLY A 218 15.33 -7.02 1.64
C GLY A 218 16.23 -6.52 0.51
N VAL A 219 16.01 -5.30 0.02
CA VAL A 219 16.81 -4.72 -1.06
C VAL A 219 18.22 -4.31 -0.59
N GLU A 220 18.38 -3.92 0.68
CA GLU A 220 19.69 -3.59 1.26
C GLU A 220 20.57 -4.83 1.50
N GLY A 221 19.97 -5.96 1.92
CA GLY A 221 20.70 -7.20 2.18
C GLY A 221 20.88 -8.10 0.97
N TYR A 222 20.00 -7.99 -0.03
CA TYR A 222 20.02 -8.87 -1.19
C TYR A 222 21.17 -8.55 -2.15
N VAL A 223 22.26 -9.31 -2.01
CA VAL A 223 23.31 -9.45 -3.02
C VAL A 223 22.96 -10.65 -3.89
N ALA A 224 22.42 -10.42 -5.09
CA ALA A 224 22.15 -11.48 -6.02
C ALA A 224 23.43 -12.00 -6.70
N PRO A 225 23.42 -13.28 -7.10
CA PRO A 225 24.37 -13.76 -8.07
C PRO A 225 24.20 -13.02 -9.40
N GLU A 226 25.32 -12.75 -10.09
CA GLU A 226 25.40 -12.03 -11.37
C GLU A 226 24.23 -12.41 -12.30
N GLY A 227 23.35 -11.45 -12.60
CA GLY A 227 22.27 -11.58 -13.59
C GLY A 227 20.82 -11.56 -13.06
N ASP A 228 20.55 -12.01 -11.83
CA ASP A 228 19.18 -12.06 -11.28
C ASP A 228 18.80 -10.82 -10.43
N GLU A 229 19.80 -10.04 -9.99
CA GLU A 229 19.66 -8.85 -9.13
C GLU A 229 18.77 -7.78 -9.75
N SER A 230 18.89 -7.65 -11.07
CA SER A 230 18.36 -6.49 -11.79
C SER A 230 16.83 -6.41 -11.74
N ASP A 231 16.16 -7.56 -11.79
CA ASP A 231 14.71 -7.57 -11.95
C ASP A 231 13.96 -7.37 -10.62
N LEU A 232 14.47 -7.90 -9.50
CA LEU A 232 13.78 -7.78 -8.20
C LEU A 232 13.87 -6.36 -7.62
N ASN A 233 15.04 -5.73 -7.68
CA ASN A 233 15.22 -4.37 -7.20
C ASN A 233 14.45 -3.37 -8.07
N ALA A 234 14.42 -3.57 -9.39
CA ALA A 234 13.58 -2.79 -10.29
C ALA A 234 12.09 -2.91 -9.95
N LYS A 235 11.60 -4.14 -9.74
CA LYS A 235 10.22 -4.38 -9.29
C LYS A 235 9.94 -3.71 -7.94
N ALA A 236 10.90 -3.72 -7.01
CA ALA A 236 10.74 -3.11 -5.70
C ALA A 236 10.60 -1.59 -5.80
N ALA A 237 11.44 -0.94 -6.61
CA ALA A 237 11.35 0.50 -6.87
C ALA A 237 10.01 0.90 -7.51
N VAL A 238 9.55 0.14 -8.52
CA VAL A 238 8.25 0.37 -9.15
C VAL A 238 7.10 0.17 -8.16
N ALA A 239 7.19 -0.85 -7.30
CA ALA A 239 6.21 -1.12 -6.26
C ALA A 239 6.17 0.01 -5.20
N ALA A 240 7.33 0.49 -4.74
CA ALA A 240 7.47 1.58 -3.78
C ALA A 240 6.85 2.88 -4.34
N LYS A 241 7.19 3.24 -5.58
CA LYS A 241 6.54 4.37 -6.28
C LYS A 241 5.03 4.18 -6.38
N GLY A 242 4.56 2.97 -6.71
CA GLY A 242 3.14 2.63 -6.79
C GLY A 242 2.41 2.84 -5.47
N ILE A 243 3.03 2.46 -4.34
CA ILE A 243 2.51 2.69 -2.99
C ILE A 243 2.38 4.20 -2.74
N VAL A 244 3.46 4.97 -2.95
CA VAL A 244 3.43 6.42 -2.73
C VAL A 244 2.37 7.09 -3.61
N ASP A 245 2.28 6.74 -4.89
CA ASP A 245 1.27 7.27 -5.81
C ASP A 245 -0.17 7.03 -5.30
N LEU A 246 -0.43 5.88 -4.68
CA LEU A 246 -1.72 5.59 -4.05
C LEU A 246 -1.93 6.44 -2.80
N LEU A 247 -0.95 6.51 -1.91
CA LEU A 247 -1.04 7.32 -0.68
C LEU A 247 -1.26 8.80 -1.01
N VAL A 248 -0.55 9.35 -2.00
CA VAL A 248 -0.76 10.71 -2.52
C VAL A 248 -2.19 10.85 -3.05
N ARG A 249 -2.66 9.90 -3.87
CA ARG A 249 -4.04 9.90 -4.40
C ARG A 249 -5.09 9.86 -3.28
N ARG A 250 -4.79 9.24 -2.15
CA ARG A 250 -5.71 9.14 -1.01
C ARG A 250 -5.94 10.52 -0.38
N VAL A 251 -4.91 11.36 -0.33
CA VAL A 251 -5.00 12.69 0.30
C VAL A 251 -5.28 13.81 -0.67
N SER A 252 -4.99 13.66 -1.97
CA SER A 252 -5.22 14.67 -3.01
C SER A 252 -6.70 14.97 -3.32
N PHE A 253 -7.60 14.71 -2.37
CA PHE A 253 -9.04 14.92 -2.46
C PHE A 253 -9.62 14.46 -3.81
N PRO A 254 -9.45 13.19 -4.21
CA PRO A 254 -9.89 12.69 -5.52
C PRO A 254 -11.41 12.89 -5.72
N THR A 255 -12.13 13.13 -4.63
CA THR A 255 -13.54 13.52 -4.61
C THR A 255 -13.88 14.83 -5.32
N GLN A 256 -12.93 15.72 -5.60
CA GLN A 256 -13.21 16.98 -6.30
C GLN A 256 -13.56 16.74 -7.77
N SER A 257 -12.88 15.81 -8.44
CA SER A 257 -13.13 15.45 -9.84
C SER A 257 -14.15 14.32 -10.02
N MET A 258 -14.55 13.64 -8.94
CA MET A 258 -15.51 12.54 -8.99
C MET A 258 -16.97 13.03 -9.10
N LYS A 259 -17.77 12.34 -9.92
CA LYS A 259 -19.24 12.52 -9.95
C LYS A 259 -19.85 12.27 -8.56
N LYS A 260 -20.90 13.01 -8.19
CA LYS A 260 -21.57 12.97 -6.87
C LYS A 260 -21.83 11.54 -6.33
N ARG A 261 -22.30 10.62 -7.17
CA ARG A 261 -22.59 9.22 -6.77
C ARG A 261 -21.31 8.43 -6.48
N ALA A 262 -20.28 8.57 -7.30
CA ALA A 262 -18.99 7.91 -7.10
C ALA A 262 -18.28 8.47 -5.86
N LYS A 263 -18.30 9.79 -5.67
CA LYS A 263 -17.81 10.46 -4.46
C LYS A 263 -18.45 9.89 -3.19
N ARG A 264 -19.78 9.77 -3.16
CA ARG A 264 -20.50 9.18 -2.01
C ARG A 264 -20.11 7.73 -1.76
N ALA A 265 -19.95 6.93 -2.82
CA ALA A 265 -19.50 5.54 -2.70
C ALA A 265 -18.08 5.46 -2.12
N TYR A 266 -17.15 6.25 -2.66
CA TYR A 266 -15.77 6.33 -2.18
C TYR A 266 -15.69 6.77 -0.71
N LEU A 267 -16.36 7.86 -0.34
CA LEU A 267 -16.36 8.38 1.04
C LEU A 267 -17.01 7.41 2.04
N LYS A 268 -17.97 6.59 1.60
CA LYS A 268 -18.60 5.56 2.44
C LYS A 268 -17.64 4.39 2.73
N GLU A 269 -16.72 4.11 1.81
CA GLU A 269 -15.78 3.00 1.91
C GLU A 269 -14.45 3.40 2.54
N ARG A 270 -13.99 4.64 2.35
CA ARG A 270 -12.77 5.16 2.95
C ARG A 270 -12.82 5.05 4.48
N LYS A 271 -11.83 4.37 5.06
CA LYS A 271 -11.64 4.23 6.51
C LYS A 271 -10.40 4.95 7.02
N CYS A 272 -9.35 4.99 6.22
CA CYS A 272 -8.15 5.75 6.51
C CYS A 272 -8.03 6.95 5.55
N SER A 273 -7.63 8.11 6.09
CA SER A 273 -7.41 9.33 5.31
C SER A 273 -5.95 9.76 5.21
N GLU A 274 -5.04 9.04 5.84
CA GLU A 274 -3.62 9.38 5.94
C GLU A 274 -2.93 9.33 4.57
N GLY A 275 -1.94 10.19 4.40
CA GLY A 275 -1.09 10.26 3.22
C GLY A 275 0.27 9.65 3.45
N PRO A 276 1.20 9.80 2.49
CA PRO A 276 2.59 9.47 2.74
C PRO A 276 3.13 10.37 3.86
N THR A 277 3.87 9.78 4.81
CA THR A 277 4.66 10.53 5.79
C THR A 277 6.05 10.81 5.22
N GLN A 278 6.87 11.64 5.89
CA GLN A 278 8.26 11.86 5.48
C GLN A 278 9.05 10.53 5.47
N GLU A 279 8.84 9.67 6.48
CA GLU A 279 9.42 8.33 6.54
C GLU A 279 9.01 7.47 5.33
N THR A 280 7.74 7.54 4.89
CA THR A 280 7.29 6.83 3.67
C THR A 280 8.12 7.24 2.46
N ILE A 281 8.39 8.54 2.30
CA ILE A 281 9.16 9.07 1.18
C ILE A 281 10.62 8.65 1.28
N GLU A 282 11.23 8.77 2.46
CA GLU A 282 12.60 8.34 2.71
C GLU A 282 12.79 6.85 2.36
N LEU A 283 11.91 5.97 2.86
CA LEU A 283 11.96 4.54 2.57
C LEU A 283 11.78 4.25 1.08
N ALA A 284 10.83 4.91 0.42
CA ALA A 284 10.58 4.73 -1.00
C ALA A 284 11.76 5.20 -1.86
N VAL A 285 12.38 6.34 -1.51
CA VAL A 285 13.59 6.86 -2.18
C VAL A 285 14.76 5.90 -1.97
N LYS A 286 15.00 5.41 -0.75
CA LYS A 286 16.03 4.40 -0.46
C LYS A 286 15.87 3.15 -1.33
N ILE A 287 14.64 2.62 -1.45
CA ILE A 287 14.36 1.47 -2.32
C ILE A 287 14.63 1.82 -3.79
N CYS A 288 14.24 3.01 -4.25
CA CYS A 288 14.46 3.44 -5.65
C CYS A 288 15.94 3.67 -5.98
N LEU A 289 16.76 4.15 -5.05
CA LEU A 289 18.20 4.37 -5.29
C LEU A 289 18.99 3.05 -5.32
N LYS A 290 18.38 1.94 -4.88
CA LYS A 290 18.93 0.59 -5.00
C LYS A 290 18.47 -0.14 -6.28
N HIS A 291 17.91 0.60 -7.24
CA HIS A 291 17.60 0.09 -8.56
C HIS A 291 18.87 -0.41 -9.25
N SER A 292 18.72 -1.38 -10.15
CA SER A 292 19.85 -1.95 -10.89
C SER A 292 20.41 -1.03 -11.95
N ASP A 293 19.53 -0.31 -12.64
CA ASP A 293 19.89 0.87 -13.42
C ASP A 293 19.79 2.10 -12.50
N GLU A 294 20.94 2.65 -12.09
CA GLU A 294 21.02 3.81 -11.20
C GLU A 294 20.32 5.04 -11.78
N ALA A 295 20.35 5.25 -13.11
CA ALA A 295 19.72 6.39 -13.76
C ALA A 295 18.19 6.27 -13.72
N GLU A 296 17.65 5.08 -13.95
CA GLU A 296 16.21 4.82 -13.78
C GLU A 296 15.78 4.96 -12.32
N GLY A 297 16.57 4.43 -11.38
CA GLY A 297 16.34 4.57 -9.94
C GLY A 297 16.26 6.03 -9.49
N LEU A 298 17.24 6.85 -9.92
CA LEU A 298 17.29 8.27 -9.66
C LEU A 298 16.07 9.02 -10.23
N LYS A 299 15.66 8.68 -11.46
CA LYS A 299 14.47 9.24 -12.10
C LYS A 299 13.20 8.91 -11.32
N LEU A 300 13.06 7.68 -10.80
CA LEU A 300 11.93 7.28 -9.97
C LEU A 300 11.92 8.03 -8.63
N ALA A 301 13.07 8.13 -7.96
CA ALA A 301 13.23 8.86 -6.71
C ALA A 301 12.84 10.35 -6.86
N LYS A 302 13.38 11.03 -7.87
CA LYS A 302 13.01 12.43 -8.19
C LYS A 302 11.53 12.59 -8.50
N SER A 303 10.92 11.62 -9.18
CA SER A 303 9.48 11.64 -9.46
C SER A 303 8.63 11.55 -8.18
N ILE A 304 9.07 10.76 -7.20
CA ILE A 304 8.42 10.63 -5.89
C ILE A 304 8.51 11.95 -5.12
N ILE A 305 9.72 12.51 -4.98
CA ILE A 305 9.98 13.79 -4.28
C ILE A 305 9.12 14.90 -4.88
N LYS A 306 9.20 15.10 -6.20
CA LYS A 306 8.44 16.15 -6.90
C LYS A 306 6.94 16.02 -6.66
N LYS A 307 6.38 14.81 -6.65
CA LYS A 307 4.94 14.61 -6.38
C LYS A 307 4.56 14.96 -4.95
N PHE A 308 5.43 14.65 -4.00
CA PHE A 308 5.23 14.94 -2.59
C PHE A 308 5.29 16.44 -2.31
N GLU A 309 6.28 17.14 -2.87
CA GLU A 309 6.41 18.61 -2.74
C GLU A 309 5.22 19.39 -3.32
N ASN A 310 4.57 18.84 -4.34
CA ASN A 310 3.37 19.44 -4.92
C ASN A 310 2.12 19.29 -4.03
N LEU A 311 2.19 18.58 -2.90
CA LEU A 311 1.06 18.44 -1.98
C LEU A 311 0.91 19.71 -1.12
N PRO A 312 -0.28 20.33 -1.07
CA PRO A 312 -0.46 21.63 -0.42
C PRO A 312 -0.39 21.60 1.10
N PHE A 313 -0.31 20.42 1.72
CA PHE A 313 -0.40 20.22 3.16
C PHE A 313 0.82 19.53 3.77
N VAL A 314 1.84 19.19 2.97
CA VAL A 314 3.03 18.52 3.50
C VAL A 314 4.19 19.50 3.57
N SER A 315 4.97 19.40 4.65
CA SER A 315 6.25 20.09 4.78
C SER A 315 7.21 19.63 3.68
N SER A 316 8.22 20.46 3.41
CA SER A 316 9.33 20.10 2.52
C SER A 316 9.87 18.70 2.82
N VAL A 317 10.40 18.05 1.79
CA VAL A 317 11.13 16.79 1.94
C VAL A 317 12.29 17.01 2.91
N ASP A 318 12.57 16.00 3.73
CA ASP A 318 13.65 16.09 4.70
C ASP A 318 15.01 16.24 3.99
N ALA A 319 15.88 17.07 4.57
CA ALA A 319 17.17 17.39 3.97
C ALA A 319 18.04 16.14 3.77
N SER A 320 17.91 15.16 4.66
CA SER A 320 18.61 13.87 4.52
C SER A 320 18.17 13.10 3.29
N THR A 321 16.89 13.16 2.92
CA THR A 321 16.37 12.45 1.75
C THR A 321 16.82 13.13 0.46
N GLN A 322 16.84 14.45 0.43
CA GLN A 322 17.34 15.21 -0.72
C GLN A 322 18.83 14.98 -0.94
N ALA A 323 19.64 15.00 0.15
CA ALA A 323 21.07 14.75 0.08
C ALA A 323 21.42 13.36 -0.48
N MET A 324 20.61 12.33 -0.20
CA MET A 324 20.81 10.99 -0.79
C MET A 324 20.64 11.02 -2.32
N VAL A 325 19.63 11.73 -2.82
CA VAL A 325 19.37 11.83 -4.26
C VAL A 325 20.45 12.66 -4.96
N ASP A 326 20.87 13.77 -4.35
CA ASP A 326 21.91 14.65 -4.90
C ASP A 326 23.26 13.91 -4.95
N ALA A 327 23.62 13.17 -3.90
CA ALA A 327 24.86 12.38 -3.87
C ALA A 327 24.88 11.29 -4.96
N THR A 328 23.77 10.60 -5.20
CA THR A 328 23.66 9.62 -6.29
C THR A 328 23.74 10.29 -7.67
N GLU A 329 23.15 11.48 -7.83
CA GLU A 329 23.25 12.25 -9.07
C GLU A 329 24.68 12.70 -9.36
N GLU A 330 25.41 13.19 -8.36
CA GLU A 330 26.82 13.58 -8.50
C GLU A 330 27.70 12.38 -8.88
N SER A 331 27.49 11.22 -8.22
CA SER A 331 28.20 9.97 -8.55
C SER A 331 27.98 9.55 -10.00
N LEU A 332 26.72 9.60 -10.47
CA LEU A 332 26.36 9.21 -11.83
C LEU A 332 26.88 10.21 -12.87
N ALA A 333 26.99 11.50 -12.52
CA ALA A 333 27.59 12.50 -13.38
C ALA A 333 29.11 12.31 -13.54
N SER A 334 29.82 11.91 -12.46
CA SER A 334 31.25 11.61 -12.53
C SER A 334 31.56 10.37 -13.38
N SER A 335 30.79 9.28 -13.23
CA SER A 335 31.03 8.05 -13.99
C SER A 335 30.86 8.21 -15.50
N ASN A 336 29.98 9.11 -15.96
CA ASN A 336 29.80 9.39 -17.38
C ASN A 336 30.95 10.23 -17.98
N GLN A 337 31.72 10.97 -17.17
CA GLN A 337 32.84 11.76 -17.69
C GLN A 337 34.02 10.86 -18.04
N ASP A 338 34.32 9.88 -17.20
CA ASP A 338 35.46 8.97 -17.39
C ASP A 338 35.34 8.11 -18.66
N GLU A 339 34.13 7.70 -19.06
CA GLU A 339 33.90 6.94 -20.29
C GLU A 339 34.13 7.76 -21.58
N THR A 340 34.07 9.10 -21.50
CA THR A 340 34.17 9.95 -22.71
C THR A 340 35.63 10.25 -23.08
N ASP A 341 36.56 10.13 -22.12
CA ASP A 341 37.97 10.47 -22.33
C ASP A 341 38.82 9.28 -22.83
N GLU A 342 38.37 8.03 -22.64
CA GLU A 342 39.11 6.84 -23.12
C GLU A 342 39.01 6.66 -24.65
N ASP A 343 37.83 6.89 -25.24
CA ASP A 343 37.60 6.74 -26.70
C ASP A 343 38.32 7.80 -27.56
N ALA A 344 38.75 8.93 -26.97
CA ALA A 344 39.45 9.99 -27.69
C ALA A 344 40.96 9.71 -27.90
N SER A 345 41.50 8.63 -27.33
CA SER A 345 42.94 8.35 -27.30
C SER A 345 43.43 7.24 -28.26
N GLU A 346 42.53 6.52 -28.93
CA GLU A 346 42.90 5.41 -29.82
C GLU A 346 43.01 5.77 -31.33
N GLU A 347 42.69 6.99 -31.76
CA GLU A 347 42.65 7.34 -33.20
C GLU A 347 43.94 7.93 -33.81
N GLU A 348 45.06 8.04 -33.07
CA GLU A 348 46.29 8.71 -33.57
C GLU A 348 47.46 7.79 -34.00
N VAL A 349 47.28 6.47 -34.13
CA VAL A 349 48.41 5.56 -34.47
C VAL A 349 48.13 4.71 -35.71
N GLU A 350 47.86 5.32 -36.87
CA GLU A 350 47.96 4.58 -38.15
C GLU A 350 48.24 5.47 -39.38
N GLU A 351 49.23 6.37 -39.32
CA GLU A 351 49.88 6.89 -40.53
C GLU A 351 51.38 7.09 -40.29
N LYS A 352 52.20 6.07 -40.59
CA LYS A 352 53.61 6.22 -40.98
C LYS A 352 54.12 5.09 -41.84
#